data_AF-A0A2M9YPM8-F1
#
_entry.id   AF-A0A2M9YPM8-F1
#
_cell.length_a   1.000
_cell.length_b   1.000
_cell.length_c   1.000
_cell.angle_alpha   90.00
_cell.angle_beta   90.00
_cell.angle_gamma   90.00
#
_symmetry.space_group_name_H-M   'P 1'
#
loop_
_entity.id
_entity.type
_entity.pdbx_description
1 polymer ?
#
loop_
_entity_poly.entity_id
_entity_poly.type
_entity_poly.pdbx_seq_one_letter_code
_entity_poly.pdbx_strand_id
1 'polypeptide(L)'
;MIFFASSKSVKTPFRKRQIFSNSLLVAFSAAILGILFFGNPETPLSKIVLSALEGGLIGGLCDWFAVWKTYKAIEEDSSVLAGEIGNWVAGDLLHHEVIRSRIRMVLEDPATRDDVHEVLLETFGNETKTAEVLNQLFERVEEDIVEYIVHYQFSGTDVALLKELNRQKEIMDTIKLLIGESMIRVADTDEFRSLLQEILGKMNLVAQVVLSLVVDFPKKLKEYGTHVKQGLVIESKDEKTIEKLVNLMAASTETYISSWNELPLEQREKAVRSLMGFLKDQASRLLGTLIQTHLKEIGEIRTLQEYAPLRSVLEFVEKRVDEGVSGYIGKQITTRLQSLDPKDLRKNLEWKTRNVLETIRINGSILGFFLGSATGLIRFFF
;
A
#
# COMPACT_ATOMS: atom_id res chain seq x y z
N MET A 1 -9.30 -17.61 10.00
CA MET A 1 -10.47 -17.94 9.16
C MET A 1 -10.09 -17.65 7.71
N ILE A 2 -9.51 -18.63 7.00
CA ILE A 2 -9.15 -18.53 5.57
C ILE A 2 -9.40 -19.90 4.93
N PHE A 3 -10.38 -19.91 4.01
CA PHE A 3 -10.59 -20.79 2.88
C PHE A 3 -10.25 -22.29 3.00
N PHE A 4 -11.16 -23.06 3.60
CA PHE A 4 -11.46 -24.40 3.11
C PHE A 4 -12.72 -24.33 2.25
N ALA A 5 -12.55 -23.91 0.99
CA ALA A 5 -13.61 -23.98 0.00
C ALA A 5 -13.54 -25.34 -0.72
N SER A 6 -14.57 -26.16 -0.48
CA SER A 6 -15.23 -27.06 -1.42
C SER A 6 -14.34 -27.88 -2.38
N SER A 7 -14.34 -29.20 -2.16
CA SER A 7 -13.91 -30.22 -3.11
C SER A 7 -14.80 -30.24 -4.37
N LYS A 8 -14.67 -29.23 -5.24
CA LYS A 8 -15.05 -29.37 -6.64
C LYS A 8 -13.96 -30.19 -7.32
N SER A 9 -14.31 -31.25 -8.04
CA SER A 9 -13.36 -32.02 -8.83
C SER A 9 -12.74 -31.10 -9.89
N VAL A 10 -11.58 -30.52 -9.59
CA VAL A 10 -10.82 -29.70 -10.52
C VAL A 10 -10.41 -30.62 -11.66
N LYS A 11 -11.08 -30.50 -12.81
CA LYS A 11 -10.64 -31.17 -14.04
C LYS A 11 -9.23 -30.67 -14.31
N THR A 12 -8.23 -31.54 -14.15
CA THR A 12 -6.84 -31.14 -14.36
C THR A 12 -6.68 -30.73 -15.83
N PRO A 13 -6.08 -29.57 -16.13
CA PRO A 13 -6.06 -29.00 -17.48
C PRO A 13 -5.29 -29.87 -18.49
N PHE A 14 -4.44 -30.77 -18.00
CA PHE A 14 -3.62 -31.70 -18.79
C PHE A 14 -4.24 -33.10 -18.98
N ARG A 15 -5.39 -33.41 -18.36
CA ARG A 15 -6.00 -34.75 -18.38
C ARG A 15 -6.20 -35.31 -19.80
N LYS A 16 -6.63 -34.45 -20.74
CA LYS A 16 -6.86 -34.86 -22.14
C LYS A 16 -5.56 -35.28 -22.85
N ARG A 17 -4.48 -34.52 -22.66
CA ARG A 17 -3.17 -34.80 -23.28
C ARG A 17 -2.49 -36.01 -22.65
N GLN A 18 -2.62 -36.18 -21.34
CA GLN A 18 -2.12 -37.37 -20.65
C GLN A 18 -2.83 -38.64 -21.12
N ILE A 19 -4.17 -38.60 -21.23
CA ILE A 19 -4.94 -39.72 -21.79
C ILE A 19 -4.49 -40.01 -23.23
N PHE A 20 -4.32 -38.96 -24.04
CA PHE A 20 -3.86 -39.10 -25.42
C PHE A 20 -2.47 -39.73 -25.52
N SER A 21 -1.48 -39.22 -24.79
CA SER A 21 -0.11 -39.77 -24.77
C SER A 21 -0.09 -41.23 -24.35
N ASN A 22 -0.77 -41.58 -23.25
CA ASN A 22 -0.84 -42.96 -22.78
C ASN A 22 -1.60 -43.86 -23.78
N SER A 23 -2.68 -43.36 -24.36
CA SER A 23 -3.45 -44.11 -25.36
C SER A 23 -2.65 -44.38 -26.62
N LEU A 24 -1.73 -43.50 -26.99
CA LEU A 24 -0.89 -43.64 -28.17
C LEU A 24 0.15 -44.77 -27.99
N LEU A 25 0.77 -44.87 -26.80
CA LEU A 25 1.63 -46.01 -26.46
C LEU A 25 0.87 -47.35 -26.44
N VAL A 26 -0.33 -47.35 -25.86
CA VAL A 26 -1.20 -48.54 -25.81
C VAL A 26 -1.66 -48.93 -27.21
N ALA A 27 -2.02 -47.94 -28.04
CA ALA A 27 -2.44 -48.17 -29.42
C ALA A 27 -1.31 -48.74 -30.28
N PHE A 28 -0.09 -48.20 -30.17
CA PHE A 28 1.07 -48.76 -30.87
C PHE A 28 1.38 -50.18 -30.41
N SER A 29 1.37 -50.44 -29.11
CA SER A 29 1.60 -51.78 -28.56
C SER A 29 0.53 -52.79 -29.02
N ALA A 30 -0.75 -52.39 -28.97
CA ALA A 30 -1.86 -53.24 -29.42
C ALA A 30 -1.84 -53.47 -30.94
N ALA A 31 -1.47 -52.46 -31.73
CA ALA A 31 -1.36 -52.58 -33.18
C ALA A 31 -0.20 -53.50 -33.59
N ILE A 32 0.95 -53.41 -32.92
CA ILE A 32 2.08 -54.33 -33.12
C ILE A 32 1.65 -55.77 -32.81
N LEU A 33 1.05 -56.00 -31.64
CA LEU A 33 0.56 -57.33 -31.27
C LEU A 33 -0.52 -57.84 -32.25
N GLY A 34 -1.44 -56.98 -32.68
CA GLY A 34 -2.46 -57.34 -33.66
C GLY A 34 -1.88 -57.79 -35.00
N ILE A 35 -0.86 -57.08 -35.50
CA ILE A 35 -0.16 -57.44 -36.75
C ILE A 35 0.61 -58.76 -36.58
N LEU A 36 1.23 -58.99 -35.42
CA LEU A 36 1.99 -60.20 -35.15
C LEU A 36 1.10 -61.45 -34.95
N PHE A 37 -0.08 -61.31 -34.35
CA PHE A 37 -0.97 -62.44 -34.02
C PHE A 37 -2.03 -62.74 -35.10
N PHE A 38 -2.54 -61.72 -35.78
CA PHE A 38 -3.64 -61.87 -36.74
C PHE A 38 -3.28 -61.44 -38.17
N GLY A 39 -2.13 -60.77 -38.35
CA GLY A 39 -1.65 -60.32 -39.65
C GLY A 39 -0.65 -61.30 -40.28
N ASN A 40 -0.24 -60.98 -41.52
CA ASN A 40 0.89 -61.65 -42.17
C ASN A 40 2.11 -60.72 -42.14
N PRO A 41 3.06 -60.91 -41.19
CA PRO A 41 4.19 -60.01 -40.98
C PRO A 41 5.23 -60.06 -42.12
N GLU A 42 5.10 -61.01 -43.03
CA GLU A 42 6.01 -61.16 -44.17
C GLU A 42 5.71 -60.18 -45.31
N THR A 43 4.51 -59.56 -45.33
CA THR A 43 4.13 -58.66 -46.41
C THR A 43 4.90 -57.33 -46.34
N PRO A 44 5.35 -56.76 -47.47
CA PRO A 44 6.17 -55.55 -47.45
C PRO A 44 5.52 -54.35 -46.76
N LEU A 45 4.21 -54.19 -46.97
CA LEU A 45 3.42 -53.14 -46.32
C LEU A 45 3.36 -53.35 -44.79
N SER A 46 3.23 -54.61 -44.34
CA SER A 46 3.25 -54.92 -42.90
C SER A 46 4.61 -54.64 -42.26
N LYS A 47 5.74 -54.88 -42.95
CA LYS A 47 7.09 -54.59 -42.44
C LYS A 47 7.33 -53.09 -42.25
N ILE A 48 6.85 -52.27 -43.19
CA ILE A 48 6.93 -50.80 -43.09
C ILE A 48 6.07 -50.29 -41.94
N VAL A 49 4.83 -50.76 -41.84
CA VAL A 49 3.89 -50.36 -40.76
C VAL A 49 4.39 -50.83 -39.40
N LEU A 50 4.95 -52.04 -39.30
CA LEU A 50 5.54 -52.56 -38.07
C LEU A 50 6.74 -51.72 -37.63
N SER A 51 7.66 -51.39 -38.56
CA SER A 51 8.81 -50.53 -38.29
C SER A 51 8.38 -49.13 -37.83
N ALA A 52 7.32 -48.58 -38.41
CA ALA A 52 6.73 -47.32 -37.99
C ALA A 52 6.15 -47.39 -36.57
N LEU A 53 5.35 -48.41 -36.28
CA LEU A 53 4.76 -48.59 -34.95
C LEU A 53 5.82 -48.84 -33.87
N GLU A 54 6.84 -49.65 -34.16
CA GLU A 54 7.97 -49.91 -33.27
C GLU A 54 8.77 -48.63 -33.01
N GLY A 55 9.08 -47.87 -34.07
CA GLY A 55 9.74 -46.58 -33.95
C GLY A 55 8.94 -45.61 -33.08
N GLY A 56 7.62 -45.55 -33.27
CA GLY A 56 6.74 -44.71 -32.46
C GLY A 56 6.63 -45.14 -31.00
N LEU A 57 6.62 -46.44 -30.74
CA LEU A 57 6.63 -47.00 -29.39
C LEU A 57 7.95 -46.71 -28.66
N ILE A 58 9.08 -46.94 -29.34
CA ILE A 58 10.42 -46.69 -28.79
C ILE A 58 10.60 -45.20 -28.51
N GLY A 59 10.23 -44.33 -29.45
CA GLY A 59 10.30 -42.88 -29.27
C GLY A 59 9.48 -42.38 -28.08
N GLY A 60 8.26 -42.89 -27.93
CA GLY A 60 7.41 -42.55 -26.78
C GLY A 60 7.92 -43.09 -25.44
N LEU A 61 8.49 -44.30 -25.41
CA LEU A 61 9.09 -44.88 -24.20
C LEU A 61 10.37 -44.16 -23.77
N CYS A 62 11.24 -43.79 -24.71
CA CYS A 62 12.46 -43.03 -24.43
C CYS A 62 12.13 -41.69 -23.74
N ASP A 63 11.16 -40.95 -24.27
CA ASP A 63 10.72 -39.68 -23.67
C ASP A 63 9.98 -39.89 -22.34
N TRP A 64 9.25 -41.00 -22.18
CA TRP A 64 8.66 -41.36 -20.89
C TRP A 64 9.74 -41.57 -19.81
N PHE A 65 10.79 -42.31 -20.13
CA PHE A 65 11.94 -42.54 -19.25
C PHE A 65 12.72 -41.25 -18.99
N ALA A 66 12.93 -40.41 -19.99
CA ALA A 66 13.60 -39.12 -19.84
C ALA A 66 12.85 -38.22 -18.84
N VAL A 67 11.54 -38.07 -19.00
CA VAL A 67 10.70 -37.29 -18.07
C VAL A 67 10.73 -37.88 -16.66
N TRP A 68 10.64 -39.21 -16.52
CA TRP A 68 10.73 -39.86 -15.21
C TRP A 68 12.09 -39.61 -14.55
N LYS A 69 13.19 -39.74 -15.29
CA LYS A 69 14.54 -39.51 -14.80
C LYS A 69 14.73 -38.06 -14.34
N THR A 70 14.18 -37.08 -15.07
CA THR A 70 14.20 -35.67 -14.68
C THR A 70 13.48 -35.45 -13.34
N TYR A 71 12.30 -36.04 -13.13
CA TYR A 71 11.61 -35.89 -11.85
C TYR A 71 12.30 -36.61 -10.70
N LYS A 72 12.93 -37.75 -10.98
CA LYS A 72 13.73 -38.46 -9.99
C LYS A 72 14.96 -37.64 -9.59
N ALA A 73 15.63 -37.02 -10.55
CA ALA A 73 16.73 -36.08 -10.26
C ALA A 73 16.26 -34.86 -9.45
N ILE A 74 15.08 -34.29 -9.77
CA ILE A 74 14.47 -33.20 -8.98
C ILE A 74 14.18 -33.62 -7.53
N GLU A 75 13.76 -34.87 -7.32
CA GLU A 75 13.49 -35.41 -5.99
C GLU A 75 14.80 -35.66 -5.20
N GLU A 76 15.82 -36.20 -5.87
CA GLU A 76 17.15 -36.47 -5.30
C GLU A 76 17.93 -35.18 -4.96
N ASP A 77 17.88 -34.18 -5.85
CA ASP A 77 18.61 -32.90 -5.74
C ASP A 77 17.71 -31.73 -5.28
N SER A 78 16.59 -32.02 -4.61
CA SER A 78 15.57 -31.04 -4.21
C SER A 78 16.13 -29.83 -3.44
N SER A 79 17.13 -30.06 -2.57
CA SER A 79 17.78 -29.00 -1.79
C SER A 79 18.64 -28.04 -2.63
N VAL A 80 19.30 -28.57 -3.67
CA VAL A 80 20.11 -27.81 -4.63
C VAL A 80 19.19 -27.00 -5.53
N LEU A 81 18.13 -27.64 -6.07
CA LEU A 81 17.13 -26.97 -6.90
C LEU A 81 16.43 -25.82 -6.15
N ALA A 82 16.11 -26.01 -4.87
CA ALA A 82 15.56 -24.94 -4.03
C ALA A 82 16.54 -23.77 -3.84
N GLY A 83 17.84 -24.05 -3.77
CA GLY A 83 18.90 -23.04 -3.77
C GLY A 83 18.97 -22.28 -5.09
N GLU A 84 18.98 -22.99 -6.22
CA GLU A 84 19.00 -22.40 -7.56
C GLU A 84 17.76 -21.54 -7.83
N ILE A 85 16.56 -21.99 -7.44
CA ILE A 85 15.32 -21.21 -7.58
C ILE A 85 15.41 -19.92 -6.75
N GLY A 86 15.89 -19.98 -5.50
CA GLY A 86 16.02 -18.78 -4.68
C GLY A 86 17.07 -17.81 -5.21
N ASN A 87 18.20 -18.31 -5.72
CA ASN A 87 19.24 -17.50 -6.36
C ASN A 87 18.72 -16.85 -7.65
N TRP A 88 17.97 -17.59 -8.47
CA TRP A 88 17.33 -17.06 -9.67
C TRP A 88 16.31 -15.98 -9.33
N VAL A 89 15.48 -16.20 -8.30
CA VAL A 89 14.51 -15.17 -7.87
C VAL A 89 15.21 -13.92 -7.36
N ALA A 90 16.26 -14.05 -6.54
CA ALA A 90 17.00 -12.90 -6.04
C ALA A 90 17.79 -12.17 -7.11
N GLY A 91 18.47 -12.91 -7.99
CA GLY A 91 19.44 -12.41 -8.96
C GLY A 91 18.85 -11.96 -10.29
N ASP A 92 17.81 -12.64 -10.78
CA ASP A 92 17.25 -12.36 -12.11
C ASP A 92 15.87 -11.73 -12.03
N LEU A 93 15.00 -12.22 -11.14
CA LEU A 93 13.61 -11.77 -11.09
C LEU A 93 13.43 -10.49 -10.25
N LEU A 94 14.08 -10.46 -9.08
CA LEU A 94 13.97 -9.39 -8.09
C LEU A 94 15.24 -8.56 -7.99
N HIS A 95 16.15 -8.66 -8.97
CA HIS A 95 17.30 -7.76 -8.99
C HIS A 95 16.83 -6.31 -8.89
N HIS A 96 17.49 -5.52 -8.04
CA HIS A 96 17.06 -4.14 -7.78
C HIS A 96 16.97 -3.31 -9.08
N GLU A 97 17.86 -3.56 -10.04
CA GLU A 97 17.80 -2.93 -11.37
C GLU A 97 16.59 -3.39 -12.21
N VAL A 98 16.22 -4.67 -12.13
CA VAL A 98 15.07 -5.23 -12.85
C VAL A 98 13.77 -4.68 -12.28
N ILE A 99 13.65 -4.62 -10.95
CA ILE A 99 12.48 -4.01 -10.28
C ILE A 99 12.39 -2.53 -10.66
N ARG A 100 13.49 -1.78 -10.56
CA ARG A 100 13.55 -0.37 -10.96
C ARG A 100 13.15 -0.16 -12.41
N SER A 101 13.68 -0.98 -13.32
CA SER A 101 13.35 -0.93 -14.75
C SER A 101 11.87 -1.21 -15.01
N ARG A 102 11.28 -2.21 -14.35
CA ARG A 102 9.86 -2.53 -14.48
C ARG A 102 8.95 -1.43 -13.94
N ILE A 103 9.30 -0.86 -12.77
CA ILE A 103 8.57 0.28 -12.19
C ILE A 103 8.59 1.46 -13.17
N ARG A 104 9.76 1.81 -13.70
CA ARG A 104 9.88 2.89 -14.69
C ARG A 104 9.07 2.61 -15.95
N MET A 105 9.15 1.39 -16.49
CA MET A 105 8.39 1.00 -17.68
C MET A 105 6.88 1.21 -17.50
N VAL A 106 6.33 0.85 -16.32
CA VAL A 106 4.90 1.05 -16.02
C VAL A 106 4.55 2.54 -15.88
N LEU A 107 5.44 3.35 -15.32
CA LEU A 107 5.18 4.78 -15.09
C LEU A 107 5.38 5.65 -16.32
N GLU A 108 6.29 5.24 -17.20
CA GLU A 108 6.56 5.86 -18.50
C GLU A 108 5.51 5.46 -19.54
N ASP A 109 4.72 4.41 -19.28
CA ASP A 109 3.61 4.00 -20.15
C ASP A 109 2.43 4.99 -20.03
N PRO A 110 2.08 5.71 -21.12
CA PRO A 110 0.96 6.63 -21.12
C PRO A 110 -0.39 5.95 -20.82
N ALA A 111 -0.54 4.66 -21.17
CA ALA A 111 -1.77 3.91 -20.89
C ALA A 111 -1.99 3.75 -19.38
N THR A 112 -0.92 3.51 -18.62
CA THR A 112 -1.01 3.43 -17.15
C THR A 112 -1.45 4.76 -16.55
N ARG A 113 -0.98 5.89 -17.11
CA ARG A 113 -1.41 7.22 -16.70
C ARG A 113 -2.90 7.44 -16.98
N ASP A 114 -3.37 7.06 -18.17
CA ASP A 114 -4.78 7.15 -18.55
C ASP A 114 -5.68 6.29 -17.63
N ASP A 115 -5.30 5.03 -17.37
CA ASP A 115 -6.01 4.13 -16.47
C ASP A 115 -6.14 4.72 -15.05
N VAL A 116 -5.03 5.24 -14.51
CA VAL A 116 -5.02 5.87 -13.18
C VAL A 116 -5.90 7.13 -13.15
N HIS A 117 -5.81 7.96 -14.20
CA HIS A 117 -6.61 9.17 -14.29
C HIS A 117 -8.11 8.85 -14.44
N GLU A 118 -8.48 7.82 -15.19
CA GLU A 118 -9.87 7.37 -15.35
C GLU A 118 -10.47 6.92 -14.01
N VAL A 119 -9.76 6.07 -13.24
CA VAL A 119 -10.21 5.63 -11.91
C VAL A 119 -10.37 6.82 -10.96
N LEU A 120 -9.45 7.78 -11.00
CA LEU A 120 -9.53 9.00 -10.20
C LEU A 120 -10.69 9.91 -10.64
N LEU A 121 -11.01 9.98 -11.94
CA LEU A 121 -12.17 10.72 -12.46
C LEU A 121 -13.50 10.05 -12.07
N GLU A 122 -13.56 8.72 -12.08
CA GLU A 122 -14.75 7.99 -11.62
C GLU A 122 -15.07 8.33 -10.16
N THR A 123 -14.03 8.43 -9.34
CA THR A 123 -14.13 8.63 -7.88
C THR A 123 -14.26 10.11 -7.49
N PHE A 124 -13.47 10.99 -8.11
CA PHE A 124 -13.30 12.39 -7.71
C PHE A 124 -13.60 13.38 -8.85
N GLY A 125 -14.20 12.95 -9.96
CA GLY A 125 -14.30 13.73 -11.19
C GLY A 125 -15.02 15.09 -11.12
N ASN A 126 -15.69 15.40 -10.01
CA ASN A 126 -16.21 16.74 -9.76
C ASN A 126 -16.24 17.05 -8.25
N GLU A 127 -16.51 18.32 -7.92
CA GLU A 127 -16.60 18.80 -6.54
C GLU A 127 -17.65 18.03 -5.73
N THR A 128 -18.80 17.69 -6.32
CA THR A 128 -19.88 16.96 -5.65
C THR A 128 -19.45 15.56 -5.22
N LYS A 129 -18.86 14.77 -6.13
CA LYS A 129 -18.34 13.43 -5.85
C LYS A 129 -17.21 13.47 -4.82
N THR A 130 -16.33 14.45 -4.94
CA THR A 130 -15.24 14.64 -3.97
C THR A 130 -15.79 14.96 -2.58
N ALA A 131 -16.77 15.84 -2.49
CA ALA A 131 -17.45 16.15 -1.24
C ALA A 131 -18.17 14.93 -0.67
N GLU A 132 -18.80 14.10 -1.50
CA GLU A 132 -19.45 12.86 -1.05
C GLU A 132 -18.43 11.88 -0.44
N VAL A 133 -17.31 11.62 -1.12
CA VAL A 133 -16.25 10.73 -0.61
C VAL A 133 -15.65 11.27 0.68
N LEU A 134 -15.36 12.57 0.75
CA LEU A 134 -14.82 13.21 1.95
C LEU A 134 -15.83 13.16 3.10
N ASN A 135 -17.12 13.40 2.84
CA ASN A 135 -18.16 13.31 3.86
C ASN A 135 -18.26 11.92 4.46
N GLN A 136 -18.25 10.86 3.63
CA GLN A 136 -18.26 9.48 4.12
C GLN A 136 -17.03 9.14 4.97
N LEU A 137 -15.86 9.67 4.59
CA LEU A 137 -14.62 9.51 5.36
C LEU A 137 -14.73 10.24 6.71
N PHE A 138 -15.20 11.48 6.70
CA PHE A 138 -15.35 12.28 7.91
C PHE A 138 -16.43 11.74 8.85
N GLU A 139 -17.53 11.18 8.34
CA GLU A 139 -18.55 10.56 9.19
C GLU A 139 -17.99 9.40 10.01
N ARG A 140 -17.12 8.57 9.41
CA ARG A 140 -16.46 7.47 10.14
C ARG A 140 -15.50 7.98 11.21
N VAL A 141 -14.69 8.98 10.84
CA VAL A 141 -13.71 9.58 11.77
C VAL A 141 -14.41 10.38 12.88
N GLU A 142 -15.53 11.05 12.56
CA GLU A 142 -16.31 11.84 13.50
C GLU A 142 -16.89 10.97 14.61
N GLU A 143 -17.52 9.85 14.27
CA GLU A 143 -18.09 8.96 15.30
C GLU A 143 -17.01 8.41 16.24
N ASP A 144 -15.86 7.96 15.69
CA ASP A 144 -14.74 7.46 16.51
C ASP A 144 -14.19 8.56 17.46
N ILE A 145 -14.05 9.79 16.96
CA ILE A 145 -13.55 10.92 17.77
C ILE A 145 -14.59 11.35 18.80
N VAL A 146 -15.87 11.41 18.43
CA VAL A 146 -16.96 11.77 19.35
C VAL A 146 -17.03 10.76 20.49
N GLU A 147 -17.02 9.46 20.18
CA GLU A 147 -17.03 8.41 21.19
C GLU A 147 -15.82 8.53 22.13
N TYR A 148 -14.62 8.73 21.58
CA TYR A 148 -13.41 8.87 22.39
C TYR A 148 -13.45 10.12 23.28
N ILE A 149 -13.71 11.31 22.73
CA ILE A 149 -13.59 12.58 23.45
C ILE A 149 -14.73 12.79 24.45
N VAL A 150 -15.95 12.34 24.14
CA VAL A 150 -17.10 12.47 25.06
C VAL A 150 -16.85 11.70 26.37
N HIS A 151 -16.25 10.52 26.26
CA HIS A 151 -15.91 9.67 27.41
C HIS A 151 -14.54 9.98 27.99
N TYR A 152 -13.74 10.83 27.35
CA TYR A 152 -12.44 11.23 27.85
C TYR A 152 -12.60 12.06 29.13
N GLN A 153 -12.00 11.55 30.21
CA GLN A 153 -11.84 12.30 31.46
C GLN A 153 -10.38 12.71 31.57
N PHE A 154 -10.14 14.02 31.64
CA PHE A 154 -8.79 14.52 31.87
C PHE A 154 -8.32 14.08 33.25
N SER A 155 -7.20 13.36 33.30
CA SER A 155 -6.62 12.83 34.54
C SER A 155 -5.73 13.88 35.22
N GLY A 156 -5.44 13.70 36.51
CA GLY A 156 -4.47 14.55 37.23
C GLY A 156 -3.06 14.54 36.61
N THR A 157 -2.72 13.49 35.87
CA THR A 157 -1.46 13.36 35.11
C THR A 157 -1.41 14.30 33.91
N ASP A 158 -2.54 14.52 33.23
CA ASP A 158 -2.63 15.45 32.08
C ASP A 158 -2.50 16.90 32.55
N VAL A 159 -3.05 17.22 33.72
CA VAL A 159 -2.88 18.53 34.38
C VAL A 159 -1.43 18.74 34.82
N ALA A 160 -0.75 17.70 35.31
CA ALA A 160 0.67 17.75 35.65
C ALA A 160 1.56 17.93 34.40
N LEU A 161 1.21 17.28 33.29
CA LEU A 161 1.89 17.44 32.00
C LEU A 161 1.72 18.85 31.44
N LEU A 162 0.52 19.43 31.53
CA LEU A 162 0.29 20.84 31.18
C LEU A 162 1.06 21.80 32.09
N LYS A 163 1.13 21.53 33.40
CA LYS A 163 1.97 22.31 34.34
C LYS A 163 3.46 22.20 34.02
N GLU A 164 3.92 21.02 33.59
CA GLU A 164 5.33 20.78 33.24
C GLU A 164 5.68 21.39 31.87
N LEU A 165 4.80 21.30 30.88
CA LEU A 165 4.89 22.04 29.61
C LEU A 165 4.98 23.55 29.87
N ASN A 166 4.23 24.08 30.83
CA ASN A 166 4.30 25.49 31.22
C ASN A 166 5.59 25.88 31.96
N ARG A 167 6.39 24.91 32.42
CA ARG A 167 7.71 25.15 33.03
C ARG A 167 8.87 25.06 32.03
N GLN A 168 8.62 24.53 30.83
CA GLN A 168 9.63 24.45 29.79
C GLN A 168 9.88 25.83 29.19
N LYS A 169 11.16 26.23 29.19
CA LYS A 169 11.58 27.56 28.74
C LYS A 169 11.20 27.80 27.28
N GLU A 170 11.39 26.84 26.37
CA GLU A 170 11.06 27.04 24.95
C GLU A 170 9.55 27.22 24.71
N ILE A 171 8.71 26.52 25.46
CA ILE A 171 7.26 26.64 25.38
C ILE A 171 6.81 27.98 25.94
N MET A 172 7.36 28.37 27.09
CA MET A 172 7.07 29.66 27.70
C MET A 172 7.49 30.83 26.80
N ASP A 173 8.64 30.73 26.14
CA ASP A 173 9.12 31.74 25.19
C ASP A 173 8.23 31.80 23.93
N THR A 174 7.74 30.66 23.45
CA THR A 174 6.78 30.59 22.34
C THR A 174 5.42 31.16 22.71
N ILE A 175 4.92 30.86 23.91
CA ILE A 175 3.66 31.42 24.44
C ILE A 175 3.78 32.94 24.58
N LYS A 176 4.88 33.45 25.13
CA LYS A 176 5.16 34.90 25.21
C LYS A 176 5.16 35.55 23.83
N LEU A 177 5.82 34.93 22.86
CA LEU A 177 5.83 35.41 21.48
C LEU A 177 4.41 35.53 20.90
N LEU A 178 3.60 34.47 21.04
CA LEU A 178 2.24 34.42 20.51
C LEU A 178 1.27 35.37 21.23
N ILE A 179 1.38 35.50 22.56
CA ILE A 179 0.63 36.48 23.35
C ILE A 179 1.00 37.89 22.89
N GLY A 180 2.30 38.20 22.78
CA GLY A 180 2.77 39.52 22.36
C GLY A 180 2.26 39.89 20.96
N GLU A 181 2.33 38.95 20.01
CA GLU A 181 1.80 39.11 18.66
C GLU A 181 0.27 39.29 18.66
N SER A 182 -0.45 38.53 19.48
CA SER A 182 -1.91 38.63 19.58
C SER A 182 -2.35 39.96 20.19
N MET A 183 -1.65 40.45 21.22
CA MET A 183 -1.91 41.76 21.82
C MET A 183 -1.70 42.89 20.81
N ILE A 184 -0.66 42.81 19.97
CA ILE A 184 -0.41 43.77 18.90
C ILE A 184 -1.56 43.75 17.87
N ARG A 185 -1.99 42.56 17.43
CA ARG A 185 -3.04 42.39 16.42
C ARG A 185 -4.42 42.80 16.93
N VAL A 186 -4.77 42.42 18.16
CA VAL A 186 -6.07 42.75 18.78
C VAL A 186 -6.17 44.25 19.05
N ALA A 187 -5.07 44.94 19.37
CA ALA A 187 -5.08 46.39 19.51
C ALA A 187 -5.55 47.14 18.24
N ASP A 188 -5.45 46.50 17.07
CA ASP A 188 -5.85 47.04 15.77
C ASP A 188 -7.25 46.62 15.32
N THR A 189 -7.96 45.77 16.06
CA THR A 189 -9.31 45.33 15.65
C THR A 189 -10.38 46.34 16.04
N ASP A 190 -11.37 46.50 15.17
CA ASP A 190 -12.55 47.34 15.43
C ASP A 190 -13.39 46.80 16.60
N GLU A 191 -13.41 45.47 16.79
CA GLU A 191 -14.04 44.82 17.94
C GLU A 191 -13.41 45.24 19.27
N PHE A 192 -12.07 45.28 19.36
CA PHE A 192 -11.40 45.71 20.59
C PHE A 192 -11.68 47.18 20.89
N ARG A 193 -11.69 48.05 19.87
CA ARG A 193 -12.03 49.48 20.02
C ARG A 193 -13.46 49.67 20.51
N SER A 194 -14.41 48.89 19.96
CA SER A 194 -15.81 48.89 20.40
C SER A 194 -15.94 48.46 21.86
N LEU A 195 -15.25 47.39 22.25
CA LEU A 195 -15.27 46.85 23.61
C LEU A 195 -14.67 47.84 24.63
N LEU A 196 -13.56 48.50 24.26
CA LEU A 196 -12.95 49.56 25.06
C LEU A 196 -13.90 50.75 25.25
N GLN A 197 -14.58 51.17 24.19
CA GLN A 197 -15.57 52.24 24.27
C GLN A 197 -16.75 51.88 25.16
N GLU A 198 -17.22 50.63 25.09
CA GLU A 198 -18.29 50.14 25.95
C GLU A 198 -17.88 50.12 27.43
N ILE A 199 -16.66 49.65 27.73
CA ILE A 199 -16.12 49.61 29.09
C ILE A 199 -15.91 51.04 29.62
N LEU A 200 -15.27 51.91 28.85
CA LEU A 200 -15.06 53.31 29.22
C LEU A 200 -16.40 54.04 29.41
N GLY A 201 -17.40 53.72 28.59
CA GLY A 201 -18.76 54.25 28.68
C GLY A 201 -19.51 53.85 29.96
N LYS A 202 -19.10 52.75 30.62
CA LYS A 202 -19.63 52.32 31.92
C LYS A 202 -18.93 52.96 33.11
N MET A 203 -17.87 53.76 32.90
CA MET A 203 -17.11 54.40 33.97
C MET A 203 -17.63 55.81 34.30
N ASN A 204 -17.34 56.28 35.52
CA ASN A 204 -17.53 57.68 35.93
C ASN A 204 -16.79 58.63 34.96
N LEU A 205 -17.46 59.72 34.57
CA LEU A 205 -16.99 60.78 33.66
C LEU A 205 -15.57 61.30 33.98
N VAL A 206 -15.22 61.45 35.25
CA VAL A 206 -13.87 61.85 35.71
C VAL A 206 -12.84 60.76 35.42
N ALA A 207 -13.17 59.49 35.68
CA ALA A 207 -12.29 58.37 35.37
C ALA A 207 -12.13 58.19 33.85
N GLN A 208 -13.21 58.41 33.08
CA GLN A 208 -13.23 58.33 31.62
C GLN A 208 -12.36 59.42 30.97
N VAL A 209 -12.44 60.67 31.45
CA VAL A 209 -11.61 61.80 31.00
C VAL A 209 -10.15 61.60 31.38
N VAL A 210 -9.86 61.18 32.61
CA VAL A 210 -8.47 60.93 33.05
C VAL A 210 -7.84 59.79 32.26
N LEU A 211 -8.57 58.68 32.04
CA LEU A 211 -8.04 57.54 31.32
C LEU A 211 -7.88 57.80 29.81
N SER A 212 -8.81 58.53 29.18
CA SER A 212 -8.70 58.87 27.76
C SER A 212 -7.61 59.91 27.45
N LEU A 213 -7.30 60.81 28.39
CA LEU A 213 -6.22 61.81 28.22
C LEU A 213 -4.83 61.26 28.55
N VAL A 214 -4.74 60.28 29.45
CA VAL A 214 -3.46 59.79 29.98
C VAL A 214 -3.02 58.48 29.31
N VAL A 215 -3.95 57.66 28.80
CA VAL A 215 -3.66 56.31 28.34
C VAL A 215 -4.30 56.04 26.98
N ASP A 216 -3.46 56.07 25.94
CA ASP A 216 -3.80 55.47 24.64
C ASP A 216 -3.72 53.94 24.78
N PHE A 217 -4.84 53.31 25.13
CA PHE A 217 -4.93 51.88 25.41
C PHE A 217 -4.47 50.99 24.24
N PRO A 218 -4.90 51.22 22.98
CA PRO A 218 -4.36 50.50 21.83
C PRO A 218 -2.84 50.63 21.71
N LYS A 219 -2.30 51.85 21.81
CA LYS A 219 -0.86 52.08 21.74
C LYS A 219 -0.12 51.39 22.88
N LYS A 220 -0.64 51.47 24.11
CA LYS A 220 -0.08 50.78 25.28
C LYS A 220 -0.11 49.27 25.12
N LEU A 221 -1.23 48.71 24.64
CA LEU A 221 -1.35 47.27 24.41
C LEU A 221 -0.33 46.77 23.36
N LYS A 222 -0.04 47.57 22.33
CA LYS A 222 1.03 47.29 21.36
C LYS A 222 2.43 47.42 21.94
N GLU A 223 2.70 48.46 22.72
CA GLU A 223 3.97 48.63 23.44
C GLU A 223 4.24 47.43 24.35
N TYR A 224 3.23 47.01 25.12
CA TYR A 224 3.28 45.79 25.94
C TYR A 224 3.49 44.54 25.12
N GLY A 225 2.72 44.33 24.05
CA GLY A 225 2.86 43.16 23.18
C GLY A 225 4.24 43.08 22.52
N THR A 226 4.84 44.22 22.18
CA THR A 226 6.20 44.29 21.60
C THR A 226 7.25 43.90 22.64
N HIS A 227 7.11 44.37 23.87
CA HIS A 227 8.00 44.00 24.98
C HIS A 227 7.89 42.50 25.32
N VAL A 228 6.67 41.94 25.36
CA VAL A 228 6.45 40.50 25.59
C VAL A 228 7.07 39.66 24.45
N LYS A 229 6.91 40.11 23.19
CA LYS A 229 7.43 39.44 22.00
C LYS A 229 8.95 39.40 21.92
N GLN A 230 9.63 40.48 22.34
CA GLN A 230 11.09 40.63 22.20
C GLN A 230 11.88 40.11 23.41
N GLY A 231 11.20 39.64 24.47
CA GLY A 231 11.87 39.19 25.70
C GLY A 231 12.68 40.29 26.38
N LEU A 232 12.39 41.57 26.09
CA LEU A 232 13.02 42.71 26.74
C LEU A 232 12.62 42.73 28.21
N VAL A 233 13.55 43.09 29.11
CA VAL A 233 13.26 43.24 30.54
C VAL A 233 12.23 44.35 30.70
N ILE A 234 10.98 43.96 30.88
CA ILE A 234 9.89 44.87 31.21
C ILE A 234 10.08 45.25 32.67
N GLU A 235 10.00 46.53 33.02
CA GLU A 235 10.17 47.01 34.40
C GLU A 235 9.42 46.10 35.39
N SER A 236 10.06 45.75 36.52
CA SER A 236 9.69 44.68 37.48
C SER A 236 8.21 44.54 37.92
N LYS A 237 7.33 45.49 37.58
CA LYS A 237 5.87 45.40 37.75
C LYS A 237 5.15 44.64 36.64
N ASP A 238 5.68 44.62 35.42
CA ASP A 238 5.00 44.07 34.25
C ASP A 238 5.30 42.59 34.02
N GLU A 239 6.51 42.14 34.40
CA GLU A 239 6.87 40.72 34.43
C GLU A 239 5.97 39.94 35.41
N LYS A 240 5.68 40.52 36.58
CA LYS A 240 4.68 39.99 37.53
C LYS A 240 3.25 39.98 36.97
N THR A 241 2.93 40.86 36.02
CA THR A 241 1.60 40.96 35.42
C THR A 241 1.43 39.91 34.32
N ILE A 242 2.47 39.66 33.53
CA ILE A 242 2.51 38.56 32.54
C ILE A 242 2.50 37.21 33.26
N GLU A 243 3.30 37.06 34.32
CA GLU A 243 3.27 35.87 35.16
C GLU A 243 1.89 35.64 35.78
N LYS A 244 1.21 36.70 36.24
CA LYS A 244 -0.19 36.62 36.69
C LYS A 244 -1.16 36.28 35.57
N LEU A 245 -0.98 36.80 34.35
CA LEU A 245 -1.83 36.46 33.20
C LEU A 245 -1.63 35.00 32.78
N VAL A 246 -0.40 34.49 32.78
CA VAL A 246 -0.10 33.08 32.50
C VAL A 246 -0.63 32.18 33.61
N ASN A 247 -0.48 32.55 34.89
CA ASN A 247 -1.06 31.83 36.01
C ASN A 247 -2.59 31.88 35.98
N LEU A 248 -3.19 33.00 35.57
CA LEU A 248 -4.62 33.13 35.37
C LEU A 248 -5.09 32.25 34.21
N MET A 249 -4.38 32.22 33.08
CA MET A 249 -4.66 31.30 31.98
C MET A 249 -4.54 29.85 32.40
N ALA A 250 -3.49 29.47 33.14
CA ALA A 250 -3.33 28.13 33.68
C ALA A 250 -4.47 27.75 34.64
N ALA A 251 -4.84 28.66 35.55
CA ALA A 251 -5.98 28.47 36.45
C ALA A 251 -7.32 28.41 35.68
N SER A 252 -7.49 29.21 34.63
CA SER A 252 -8.65 29.16 33.73
C SER A 252 -8.69 27.87 32.93
N THR A 253 -7.56 27.34 32.48
CA THR A 253 -7.44 26.03 31.83
C THR A 253 -7.76 24.90 32.80
N GLU A 254 -7.26 24.94 34.04
CA GLU A 254 -7.64 23.99 35.10
C GLU A 254 -9.15 24.05 35.40
N THR A 255 -9.70 25.26 35.49
CA THR A 255 -11.14 25.47 35.73
C THR A 255 -11.96 25.00 34.53
N TYR A 256 -11.50 25.23 33.30
CA TYR A 256 -12.10 24.72 32.07
C TYR A 256 -12.09 23.19 32.02
N ILE A 257 -10.96 22.56 32.38
CA ILE A 257 -10.82 21.10 32.47
C ILE A 257 -11.78 20.52 33.52
N SER A 258 -11.89 21.15 34.70
CA SER A 258 -12.86 20.73 35.74
C SER A 258 -14.29 20.87 35.22
N SER A 259 -14.60 22.01 34.60
CA SER A 259 -15.91 22.28 34.02
C SER A 259 -16.26 21.29 32.90
N TRP A 260 -15.28 20.90 32.08
CA TRP A 260 -15.42 19.82 31.09
C TRP A 260 -15.70 18.48 31.74
N ASN A 261 -14.97 18.12 32.79
CA ASN A 261 -15.18 16.87 33.52
C ASN A 261 -16.50 16.83 34.32
N GLU A 262 -17.13 17.98 34.57
CA GLU A 262 -18.43 18.11 35.24
C GLU A 262 -19.61 18.24 34.26
N LEU A 263 -19.33 18.55 32.98
CA LEU A 263 -20.35 18.68 31.94
C LEU A 263 -21.14 17.37 31.75
N PRO A 264 -22.48 17.40 31.64
CA PRO A 264 -23.27 16.24 31.26
C PRO A 264 -22.85 15.68 29.89
N LEU A 265 -22.94 14.36 29.73
CA LEU A 265 -22.53 13.67 28.50
C LEU A 265 -23.18 14.26 27.24
N GLU A 266 -24.48 14.58 27.29
CA GLU A 266 -25.21 15.19 26.17
C GLU A 266 -24.63 16.56 25.76
N GLN A 267 -24.17 17.37 26.72
CA GLN A 267 -23.57 18.66 26.42
C GLN A 267 -22.15 18.53 25.88
N ARG A 268 -21.38 17.54 26.37
CA ARG A 268 -20.07 17.21 25.78
C ARG A 268 -20.22 16.74 24.35
N GLU A 269 -21.14 15.83 24.08
CA GLU A 269 -21.40 15.32 22.75
C GLU A 269 -21.74 16.46 21.78
N LYS A 270 -22.65 17.35 22.17
CA LYS A 270 -23.01 18.51 21.34
C LYS A 270 -21.82 19.44 21.06
N ALA A 271 -20.96 19.67 22.06
CA ALA A 271 -19.75 20.48 21.91
C ALA A 271 -18.72 19.82 20.99
N VAL A 272 -18.45 18.53 21.19
CA VAL A 272 -17.52 17.76 20.33
C VAL A 272 -18.03 17.70 18.90
N ARG A 273 -19.32 17.41 18.67
CA ARG A 273 -19.92 17.38 17.33
C ARG A 273 -19.86 18.74 16.63
N SER A 274 -20.03 19.84 17.37
CA SER A 274 -19.91 21.18 16.79
C SER A 274 -18.47 21.52 16.39
N LEU A 275 -17.49 21.13 17.21
CA LEU A 275 -16.06 21.27 16.88
C LEU A 275 -15.67 20.37 15.70
N MET A 276 -16.15 19.13 15.68
CA MET A 276 -15.93 18.19 14.58
C MET A 276 -16.58 18.66 13.29
N GLY A 277 -17.79 19.22 13.33
CA GLY A 277 -18.43 19.84 12.17
C GLY A 277 -17.60 20.98 11.58
N PHE A 278 -17.08 21.88 12.43
CA PHE A 278 -16.18 22.94 11.98
C PHE A 278 -14.89 22.39 11.35
N LEU A 279 -14.26 21.39 11.99
CA LEU A 279 -13.06 20.74 11.46
C LEU A 279 -13.33 20.04 10.12
N LYS A 280 -14.45 19.31 10.02
CA LYS A 280 -14.93 18.65 8.81
C LYS A 280 -15.09 19.64 7.68
N ASP A 281 -15.73 20.78 7.92
CA ASP A 281 -15.95 21.80 6.89
C ASP A 281 -14.63 22.39 6.38
N GLN A 282 -13.73 22.78 7.29
CA GLN A 282 -12.43 23.34 6.91
C GLN A 282 -11.56 22.32 6.18
N ALA A 283 -11.49 21.10 6.70
CA ALA A 283 -10.68 20.03 6.12
C ALA A 283 -11.25 19.57 4.77
N SER A 284 -12.57 19.42 4.64
CA SER A 284 -13.21 19.02 3.38
C SER A 284 -12.98 20.04 2.28
N ARG A 285 -13.00 21.34 2.60
CA ARG A 285 -12.71 22.40 1.63
C ARG A 285 -11.26 22.34 1.14
N LEU A 286 -10.31 22.22 2.07
CA LEU A 286 -8.88 22.18 1.74
C LEU A 286 -8.52 20.90 0.97
N LEU A 287 -8.96 19.74 1.46
CA LEU A 287 -8.74 18.45 0.81
C LEU A 287 -9.44 18.37 -0.54
N GLY A 288 -10.68 18.85 -0.64
CA GLY A 288 -11.42 18.88 -1.89
C GLY A 288 -10.68 19.69 -2.95
N THR A 289 -10.20 20.88 -2.59
CA THR A 289 -9.40 21.72 -3.51
C THR A 289 -8.11 21.00 -3.92
N LEU A 290 -7.38 20.42 -2.98
CA LEU A 290 -6.13 19.71 -3.24
C LEU A 290 -6.33 18.50 -4.16
N ILE A 291 -7.38 17.70 -3.92
CA ILE A 291 -7.74 16.54 -4.76
C ILE A 291 -8.04 16.99 -6.19
N GLN A 292 -8.84 18.05 -6.36
CA GLN A 292 -9.16 18.58 -7.68
C GLN A 292 -7.93 19.12 -8.41
N THR A 293 -7.03 19.80 -7.70
CA THR A 293 -5.76 20.28 -8.27
C THR A 293 -4.92 19.12 -8.79
N HIS A 294 -4.71 18.07 -7.98
CA HIS A 294 -3.90 16.93 -8.39
C HIS A 294 -4.55 16.07 -9.47
N LEU A 295 -5.88 15.91 -9.44
CA LEU A 295 -6.63 15.23 -10.49
C LEU A 295 -6.37 15.90 -11.85
N LYS A 296 -6.45 17.24 -11.87
CA LYS A 296 -6.16 18.04 -13.08
C LYS A 296 -4.71 17.91 -13.52
N GLU A 297 -3.75 18.03 -12.59
CA GLU A 297 -2.31 17.88 -12.89
C GLU A 297 -2.01 16.51 -13.52
N ILE A 298 -2.58 15.43 -12.98
CA ILE A 298 -2.42 14.07 -13.52
C ILE A 298 -3.04 13.95 -14.93
N GLY A 299 -4.12 14.67 -15.21
CA GLY A 299 -4.71 14.73 -16.54
C GLY A 299 -3.87 15.48 -17.58
N GLU A 300 -3.04 16.45 -17.16
CA GLU A 300 -2.24 17.30 -18.04
C GLU A 300 -0.85 16.73 -18.36
N ILE A 301 -0.28 15.92 -17.48
CA ILE A 301 1.02 15.26 -17.69
C ILE A 301 0.92 14.11 -18.70
N ARG A 302 2.05 13.80 -19.34
CA ARG A 302 2.09 12.72 -20.35
C ARG A 302 2.27 11.35 -19.72
N THR A 303 3.07 11.28 -18.68
CA THR A 303 3.44 10.04 -17.98
C THR A 303 3.36 10.25 -16.47
N LEU A 304 3.10 9.19 -15.71
CA LEU A 304 3.02 9.28 -14.25
C LEU A 304 4.38 9.64 -13.60
N GLN A 305 5.48 9.38 -14.29
CA GLN A 305 6.82 9.76 -13.85
C GLN A 305 7.02 11.27 -13.73
N GLU A 306 6.31 12.06 -14.54
CA GLU A 306 6.35 13.53 -14.49
C GLU A 306 5.66 14.09 -13.24
N TYR A 307 4.82 13.28 -12.56
CA TYR A 307 4.11 13.69 -11.36
C TYR A 307 5.04 13.70 -10.12
N ALA A 308 5.39 14.90 -9.65
CA ALA A 308 6.38 15.09 -8.59
C ALA A 308 6.09 14.34 -7.25
N PRO A 309 4.83 14.29 -6.75
CA PRO A 309 4.53 13.52 -5.54
C PRO A 309 4.80 12.02 -5.72
N LEU A 310 4.38 11.45 -6.83
CA LEU A 310 4.59 10.04 -7.13
C LEU A 310 6.07 9.74 -7.33
N ARG A 311 6.80 10.60 -8.05
CA ARG A 311 8.25 10.49 -8.19
C ARG A 311 8.98 10.43 -6.85
N SER A 312 8.59 11.25 -5.88
CA SER A 312 9.20 11.27 -4.54
C SER A 312 8.96 9.96 -3.78
N VAL A 313 7.75 9.41 -3.86
CA VAL A 313 7.42 8.10 -3.27
C VAL A 313 8.23 6.99 -3.94
N LEU A 314 8.38 7.06 -5.25
CA LEU A 314 9.13 6.08 -6.02
C LEU A 314 10.62 6.14 -5.73
N GLU A 315 11.22 7.33 -5.66
CA GLU A 315 12.62 7.49 -5.26
C GLU A 315 12.87 6.92 -3.85
N PHE A 316 11.91 7.08 -2.94
CA PHE A 316 11.95 6.44 -1.63
C PHE A 316 11.89 4.90 -1.73
N VAL A 317 10.96 4.35 -2.51
CA VAL A 317 10.83 2.91 -2.71
C VAL A 317 12.07 2.33 -3.40
N GLU A 318 12.55 2.95 -4.49
CA GLU A 318 13.77 2.57 -5.22
C GLU A 318 15.01 2.59 -4.33
N LYS A 319 15.08 3.47 -3.32
CA LYS A 319 16.17 3.51 -2.34
C LYS A 319 16.07 2.39 -1.29
N ARG A 320 14.87 1.88 -1.03
CA ARG A 320 14.60 0.80 -0.06
C ARG A 320 14.62 -0.58 -0.69
N VAL A 321 14.39 -0.69 -1.99
CA VAL A 321 14.61 -1.91 -2.78
C VAL A 321 16.12 -2.00 -3.08
N ASP A 322 16.89 -2.37 -2.05
CA ASP A 322 18.31 -2.67 -2.18
C ASP A 322 18.55 -4.17 -2.40
N GLU A 323 19.81 -4.54 -2.63
CA GLU A 323 20.23 -5.96 -2.73
C GLU A 323 19.82 -6.79 -1.50
N GLY A 324 19.67 -6.16 -0.33
CA GLY A 324 19.28 -6.80 0.92
C GLY A 324 17.86 -7.35 0.89
N VAL A 325 16.90 -6.61 0.32
CA VAL A 325 15.51 -7.07 0.17
C VAL A 325 15.41 -8.25 -0.80
N SER A 326 16.07 -8.16 -1.95
CA SER A 326 16.05 -9.22 -2.97
C SER A 326 16.73 -10.49 -2.47
N GLY A 327 17.89 -10.36 -1.80
CA GLY A 327 18.59 -11.47 -1.17
C GLY A 327 17.78 -12.10 -0.02
N TYR A 328 17.09 -11.28 0.78
CA TYR A 328 16.19 -11.78 1.83
C TYR A 328 15.04 -12.61 1.25
N ILE A 329 14.36 -12.12 0.21
CA ILE A 329 13.26 -12.85 -0.43
C ILE A 329 13.76 -14.15 -1.06
N GLY A 330 14.89 -14.12 -1.77
CA GLY A 330 15.50 -15.34 -2.32
C GLY A 330 15.81 -16.37 -1.24
N LYS A 331 16.40 -15.94 -0.13
CA LYS A 331 16.71 -16.81 1.02
C LYS A 331 15.44 -17.39 1.66
N GLN A 332 14.37 -16.61 1.78
CA GLN A 332 13.09 -17.10 2.30
C GLN A 332 12.49 -18.15 1.36
N ILE A 333 12.54 -17.94 0.05
CA ILE A 333 12.07 -18.90 -0.95
C ILE A 333 12.89 -20.19 -0.87
N THR A 334 14.23 -20.11 -0.85
CA THR A 334 15.10 -21.28 -0.66
C THR A 334 14.75 -22.03 0.61
N THR A 335 14.66 -21.34 1.75
CA THR A 335 14.36 -21.96 3.05
C THR A 335 13.00 -22.66 3.04
N ARG A 336 11.98 -22.02 2.43
CA ARG A 336 10.64 -22.60 2.32
C ARG A 336 10.60 -23.80 1.39
N LEU A 337 11.26 -23.74 0.24
CA LEU A 337 11.34 -24.86 -0.70
C LEU A 337 12.14 -26.03 -0.13
N GLN A 338 13.23 -25.77 0.60
CA GLN A 338 14.01 -26.79 1.33
C GLN A 338 13.23 -27.43 2.48
N SER A 339 12.26 -26.72 3.06
CA SER A 339 11.40 -27.27 4.11
C SER A 339 10.28 -28.18 3.60
N LEU A 340 10.06 -28.24 2.27
CA LEU A 340 9.10 -29.18 1.68
C LEU A 340 9.69 -30.59 1.62
N ASP A 341 8.83 -31.60 1.75
CA ASP A 341 9.20 -32.96 1.38
C ASP A 341 9.61 -32.97 -0.11
N PRO A 342 10.75 -33.58 -0.48
CA PRO A 342 11.17 -33.71 -1.88
C PRO A 342 10.06 -34.18 -2.83
N LYS A 343 9.16 -35.05 -2.35
CA LYS A 343 7.99 -35.54 -3.13
C LYS A 343 6.98 -34.44 -3.39
N ASP A 344 6.77 -33.53 -2.45
CA ASP A 344 5.85 -32.40 -2.60
C ASP A 344 6.42 -31.33 -3.53
N LEU A 345 7.72 -31.05 -3.45
CA LEU A 345 8.40 -30.17 -4.41
C LEU A 345 8.27 -30.70 -5.83
N ARG A 346 8.57 -31.99 -6.02
CA ARG A 346 8.39 -32.68 -7.30
C ARG A 346 6.95 -32.57 -7.79
N LYS A 347 5.96 -32.87 -6.95
CA LYS A 347 4.54 -32.82 -7.33
C LYS A 347 4.09 -31.42 -7.77
N ASN A 348 4.59 -30.38 -7.10
CA ASN A 348 4.30 -28.98 -7.45
C ASN A 348 4.93 -28.58 -8.79
N LEU A 349 6.18 -28.97 -9.02
CA LEU A 349 6.85 -28.76 -10.31
C LEU A 349 6.14 -29.54 -11.42
N GLU A 350 5.80 -30.80 -11.14
CA GLU A 350 5.08 -31.67 -12.06
C GLU A 350 3.75 -31.06 -12.46
N TRP A 351 2.99 -30.52 -11.53
CA TRP A 351 1.73 -29.84 -11.81
C TRP A 351 1.90 -28.66 -12.79
N LYS A 352 2.97 -27.88 -12.65
CA LYS A 352 3.22 -26.69 -13.49
C LYS A 352 3.78 -27.03 -14.86
N THR A 353 4.59 -28.10 -14.98
CA THR A 353 5.28 -28.45 -16.23
C THR A 353 4.62 -29.60 -17.00
N ARG A 354 3.65 -30.31 -16.41
CA ARG A 354 3.00 -31.50 -16.98
C ARG A 354 2.57 -31.30 -18.43
N ASN A 355 1.94 -30.17 -18.73
CA ASN A 355 1.37 -29.92 -20.06
C ASN A 355 2.44 -29.90 -21.17
N VAL A 356 3.61 -29.34 -20.89
CA VAL A 356 4.75 -29.28 -21.83
C VAL A 356 5.36 -30.67 -21.99
N LEU A 357 5.47 -31.43 -20.89
CA LEU A 357 6.10 -32.74 -20.91
C LEU A 357 5.25 -33.80 -21.61
N GLU A 358 3.92 -33.77 -21.48
CA GLU A 358 3.06 -34.64 -22.29
C GLU A 358 3.17 -34.29 -23.78
N THR A 359 3.41 -33.02 -24.14
CA THR A 359 3.69 -32.64 -25.54
C THR A 359 5.02 -33.21 -26.03
N ILE A 360 6.06 -33.19 -25.20
CA ILE A 360 7.35 -33.82 -25.55
C ILE A 360 7.15 -35.31 -25.83
N ARG A 361 6.45 -36.05 -24.96
CA ARG A 361 6.18 -37.49 -25.15
C ARG A 361 5.38 -37.80 -26.41
N ILE A 362 4.38 -36.98 -26.73
CA ILE A 362 3.60 -37.11 -27.98
C ILE A 362 4.52 -36.90 -29.19
N ASN A 363 5.37 -35.87 -29.14
CA ASN A 363 6.32 -35.56 -30.21
C ASN A 363 7.36 -36.68 -30.40
N GLY A 364 7.91 -37.23 -29.32
CA GLY A 364 8.84 -38.38 -29.39
C GLY A 364 8.19 -39.60 -30.05
N SER A 365 6.93 -39.85 -29.74
CA SER A 365 6.18 -40.96 -30.34
C SER A 365 5.88 -40.72 -31.83
N ILE A 366 5.56 -39.49 -32.24
CA ILE A 366 5.31 -39.13 -33.64
C ILE A 366 6.61 -39.16 -34.45
N LEU A 367 7.68 -38.58 -33.92
CA LEU A 367 9.00 -38.55 -34.56
C LEU A 367 9.54 -39.98 -34.71
N GLY A 368 9.43 -40.78 -33.65
CA GLY A 368 9.78 -42.20 -33.68
C GLY A 368 9.00 -42.95 -34.75
N PHE A 369 7.70 -42.67 -34.89
CA PHE A 369 6.87 -43.29 -35.93
C PHE A 369 7.33 -42.93 -37.34
N PHE A 370 7.66 -41.65 -37.56
CA PHE A 370 8.17 -41.17 -38.84
C PHE A 370 9.53 -41.78 -39.20
N LEU A 371 10.47 -41.83 -38.25
CA LEU A 371 11.79 -42.44 -38.43
C LEU A 371 11.69 -43.96 -38.65
N GLY A 372 10.80 -44.62 -37.92
CA GLY A 372 10.47 -46.03 -38.12
C GLY A 372 9.89 -46.30 -39.51
N SER A 373 9.00 -45.43 -39.99
CA SER A 373 8.44 -45.49 -41.35
C SER A 373 9.53 -45.36 -42.42
N ALA A 374 10.41 -44.37 -42.27
CA ALA A 374 11.53 -44.15 -43.19
C ALA A 374 12.50 -45.34 -43.20
N THR A 375 12.81 -45.90 -42.03
CA THR A 375 13.67 -47.08 -41.90
C THR A 375 13.03 -48.31 -42.55
N GLY A 376 11.73 -48.50 -42.35
CA GLY A 376 10.96 -49.57 -43.00
C GLY A 376 10.93 -49.44 -44.52
N LEU A 377 10.78 -48.21 -45.03
CA LEU A 377 10.83 -47.93 -46.47
C LEU A 377 12.23 -48.20 -47.05
N ILE A 378 13.29 -47.77 -46.38
CA ILE A 378 14.67 -48.02 -46.82
C ILE A 378 14.93 -49.54 -46.89
N ARG A 379 14.53 -50.30 -45.87
CA ARG A 379 14.62 -51.78 -45.85
C ARG A 379 13.73 -52.49 -46.88
N PHE A 380 12.78 -51.77 -47.48
CA PHE A 380 11.94 -52.31 -48.55
C PHE A 380 12.57 -52.09 -49.93
N PHE A 381 13.23 -50.95 -50.14
CA PHE A 381 13.86 -50.59 -51.41
C PHE A 381 15.29 -51.13 -51.57
N PHE A 382 15.99 -51.40 -50.48
CA PHE A 382 17.34 -51.98 -50.42
C PHE A 382 17.30 -53.27 -49.59
#